data_AF-A0A529QC54-F1
#
_entry.id   AF-A0A529QC54-F1
#
_cell.length_a   1.000
_cell.length_b   1.000
_cell.length_c   1.000
_cell.angle_alpha   90.00
_cell.angle_beta   90.00
_cell.angle_gamma   90.00
#
_symmetry.space_group_name_H-M   'P 1'
#
loop_
_entity.id
_entity.type
_entity.pdbx_description
1 polymer ?
#
loop_
_entity_poly.entity_id
_entity_poly.type
_entity_poly.pdbx_seq_one_letter_code
_entity_poly.pdbx_strand_id
1 'polypeptide(L)'
;PFYCPGDHKVYLDMTFFQQLDQQFGASGEFARAYVVAHEIGHHVQNLTGIMGKFNQMRQGMSEVDANQLSVRIELQADCFAGVWAHFTQQKGILEQGDIESALNAAKQIGDDTLQKKMQGYVVPESFNHGTSQQRQTWLARGFKSGKLSDCNTMSGPI
;
A
#
# COMPACT_ATOMS: atom_id res chain seq x y z
N PRO A 1 7.82 1.63 7.58
CA PRO A 1 6.83 1.01 8.48
C PRO A 1 6.58 -0.43 8.02
N PHE A 2 6.12 -1.32 8.89
CA PHE A 2 5.71 -2.67 8.49
C PHE A 2 4.76 -3.31 9.51
N TYR A 3 3.89 -4.20 9.04
CA TYR A 3 3.13 -5.12 9.86
C TYR A 3 3.84 -6.48 10.00
N CYS A 4 3.91 -7.00 11.24
CA CYS A 4 4.45 -8.33 11.53
C CYS A 4 3.31 -9.33 11.81
N PRO A 5 3.11 -10.35 10.96
CA PRO A 5 2.08 -11.36 11.19
C PRO A 5 2.39 -12.30 12.38
N GLY A 6 3.65 -12.38 12.83
CA GLY A 6 4.06 -13.28 13.92
C GLY A 6 3.66 -12.79 15.32
N ASP A 7 3.58 -11.48 15.52
CA ASP A 7 3.21 -10.86 16.81
C ASP A 7 2.00 -9.91 16.71
N HIS A 8 1.42 -9.77 15.51
CA HIS A 8 0.27 -8.92 15.20
C HIS A 8 0.49 -7.43 15.51
N LYS A 9 1.70 -6.92 15.28
CA LYS A 9 2.04 -5.51 15.53
C LYS A 9 2.36 -4.74 14.26
N VAL A 10 2.05 -3.45 14.29
CA VAL A 10 2.53 -2.46 13.32
C VAL A 10 3.72 -1.74 13.92
N TYR A 11 4.83 -1.75 13.21
CA TYR A 11 6.07 -1.07 13.55
C TYR A 11 6.19 0.22 12.74
N LEU A 12 6.17 1.35 13.44
CA LEU A 12 6.23 2.68 12.83
C LEU A 12 7.68 3.19 12.82
N ASP A 13 8.22 3.35 11.62
CA ASP A 13 9.50 4.00 11.40
C ASP A 13 9.30 5.51 11.34
N MET A 14 9.73 6.20 12.40
CA MET A 14 9.62 7.65 12.49
C MET A 14 10.55 8.38 11.52
N THR A 15 11.70 7.78 11.17
CA THR A 15 12.62 8.33 10.17
C THR A 15 12.00 8.27 8.79
N PHE A 16 11.28 7.21 8.46
CA PHE A 16 10.51 7.13 7.21
C PHE A 16 9.49 8.28 7.09
N PHE A 17 8.75 8.60 8.16
CA PHE A 17 7.78 9.71 8.11
C PHE A 17 8.44 11.07 7.91
N GLN A 18 9.65 11.28 8.45
CA GLN A 18 10.43 12.49 8.17
C GLN A 18 10.86 12.55 6.70
N GLN A 19 11.28 11.42 6.12
CA GLN A 19 11.63 11.34 4.71
C GLN A 19 10.41 11.58 3.80
N LEU A 20 9.24 11.03 4.15
CA LEU A 20 7.98 11.21 3.43
C LEU A 20 7.63 12.70 3.28
N ASP A 21 7.78 13.43 4.38
CA ASP A 21 7.53 14.87 4.45
C ASP A 21 8.59 15.67 3.66
N GLN A 22 9.87 15.43 3.94
CA GLN A 22 10.97 16.27 3.46
C GLN A 22 11.46 15.95 2.05
N GLN A 23 11.51 14.68 1.67
CA GLN A 23 12.16 14.22 0.44
C GLN A 23 11.16 13.82 -0.65
N PHE A 24 9.99 13.38 -0.24
CA PHE A 24 8.96 12.87 -1.13
C PHE A 24 7.86 13.91 -1.41
N GLY A 25 7.82 15.02 -0.66
CA GLY A 25 6.79 16.05 -0.84
C GLY A 25 5.39 15.51 -0.59
N ALA A 26 5.29 14.41 0.16
CA ALA A 26 4.06 13.78 0.61
C ALA A 26 3.85 14.17 2.08
N SER A 27 3.76 15.47 2.29
CA SER A 27 3.52 16.10 3.57
C SER A 27 2.03 15.97 3.97
N GLY A 28 1.76 16.13 5.26
CA GLY A 28 0.40 16.13 5.80
C GLY A 28 0.09 14.93 6.70
N GLU A 29 -0.80 15.17 7.66
CA GLU A 29 -1.20 14.15 8.64
C GLU A 29 -1.86 12.95 7.98
N PHE A 30 -2.66 13.18 6.94
CA PHE A 30 -3.36 12.11 6.25
C PHE A 30 -2.45 11.24 5.37
N ALA A 31 -1.36 11.78 4.84
CA ALA A 31 -0.34 10.98 4.15
C ALA A 31 0.30 9.95 5.09
N ARG A 32 0.59 10.36 6.34
CA ARG A 32 1.07 9.43 7.39
C ARG A 32 -0.02 8.44 7.80
N ALA A 33 -1.26 8.92 7.97
CA ALA A 33 -2.39 8.08 8.33
C ALA A 33 -2.66 6.99 7.27
N TYR A 34 -2.50 7.31 5.97
CA TYR A 34 -2.57 6.34 4.88
C TYR A 34 -1.53 5.23 5.02
N VAL A 35 -0.27 5.57 5.30
CA VAL A 35 0.78 4.56 5.51
C VAL A 35 0.44 3.65 6.69
N VAL A 36 -0.08 4.21 7.78
CA VAL A 36 -0.54 3.39 8.92
C VAL A 36 -1.72 2.51 8.52
N ALA A 37 -2.70 3.04 7.81
CA ALA A 37 -3.87 2.30 7.35
C ALA A 37 -3.49 1.17 6.39
N HIS A 38 -2.45 1.35 5.58
CA HIS A 38 -1.88 0.31 4.73
C HIS A 38 -1.32 -0.85 5.57
N GLU A 39 -0.53 -0.57 6.62
CA GLU A 39 -0.04 -1.62 7.52
C GLU A 39 -1.19 -2.35 8.25
N ILE A 40 -2.24 -1.63 8.63
CA ILE A 40 -3.46 -2.23 9.16
C ILE A 40 -4.17 -3.08 8.08
N GLY A 41 -4.08 -2.70 6.81
CA GLY A 41 -4.52 -3.50 5.67
C GLY A 41 -3.86 -4.89 5.66
N HIS A 42 -2.55 -4.97 5.90
CA HIS A 42 -1.87 -6.26 6.07
C HIS A 42 -2.36 -7.05 7.28
N HIS A 43 -2.69 -6.36 8.38
CA HIS A 43 -3.32 -7.03 9.52
C HIS A 43 -4.68 -7.64 9.14
N VAL A 44 -5.51 -6.92 8.37
CA VAL A 44 -6.78 -7.46 7.85
C VAL A 44 -6.55 -8.66 6.92
N GLN A 45 -5.53 -8.61 6.05
CA GLN A 45 -5.15 -9.75 5.21
C GLN A 45 -4.75 -10.97 6.05
N ASN A 46 -4.07 -10.76 7.17
CA ASN A 46 -3.71 -11.82 8.10
C ASN A 46 -4.94 -12.44 8.75
N LEU A 47 -5.83 -11.61 9.33
CA LEU A 47 -7.06 -12.07 9.99
C LEU A 47 -8.02 -12.80 9.04
N THR A 48 -8.05 -12.41 7.77
CA THR A 48 -8.91 -13.02 6.74
C THR A 48 -8.29 -14.23 6.05
N GLY A 49 -7.07 -14.63 6.45
CA GLY A 49 -6.37 -15.80 5.90
C GLY A 49 -5.75 -15.58 4.52
N ILE A 50 -5.79 -14.37 3.98
CA ILE A 50 -5.18 -14.02 2.69
C ILE A 50 -3.65 -14.15 2.79
N MET A 51 -3.06 -13.61 3.85
CA MET A 51 -1.61 -13.67 4.07
C MET A 51 -1.09 -15.11 4.18
N GLY A 52 -1.86 -16.00 4.82
CA GLY A 52 -1.54 -17.42 4.91
C GLY A 52 -1.52 -18.10 3.53
N LYS A 53 -2.55 -17.86 2.70
CA LYS A 53 -2.61 -18.38 1.33
C LYS A 53 -1.47 -17.83 0.47
N PHE A 54 -1.17 -16.55 0.58
CA PHE A 54 -0.04 -15.91 -0.09
C PHE A 54 1.28 -16.61 0.24
N ASN A 55 1.57 -16.80 1.52
CA ASN A 55 2.79 -17.45 1.97
C ASN A 55 2.90 -18.89 1.46
N GLN A 56 1.79 -19.62 1.38
CA GLN A 56 1.76 -20.97 0.78
C GLN A 56 2.04 -20.94 -0.72
N MET A 57 1.41 -20.03 -1.47
CA MET A 57 1.63 -19.92 -2.92
C MET A 57 3.07 -19.56 -3.25
N ARG A 58 3.69 -18.67 -2.47
CA ARG A 58 5.07 -18.22 -2.70
C ARG A 58 6.11 -19.32 -2.49
N GLN A 59 5.79 -20.40 -1.77
CA GLN A 59 6.73 -21.49 -1.53
C GLN A 59 7.05 -22.22 -2.83
N GLY A 60 8.34 -22.23 -3.20
CA GLY A 60 8.82 -22.90 -4.42
C GLY A 60 8.66 -22.08 -5.70
N MET A 61 8.20 -20.82 -5.63
CA MET A 61 8.22 -19.89 -6.75
C MET A 61 9.63 -19.37 -7.04
N SER A 62 9.86 -18.95 -8.29
CA SER A 62 11.03 -18.12 -8.60
C SER A 62 10.94 -16.78 -7.86
N GLU A 63 12.07 -16.09 -7.68
CA GLU A 63 12.08 -14.77 -7.06
C GLU A 63 11.19 -13.77 -7.82
N VAL A 64 11.22 -13.80 -9.16
CA VAL A 64 10.41 -12.92 -10.01
C VAL A 64 8.91 -13.19 -9.81
N ASP A 65 8.50 -14.45 -9.79
CA ASP A 65 7.08 -14.80 -9.57
C ASP A 65 6.63 -14.44 -8.15
N ALA A 66 7.49 -14.65 -7.16
CA ALA A 66 7.26 -14.25 -5.78
C ALA A 66 7.12 -12.74 -5.62
N ASN A 67 7.92 -11.96 -6.35
CA ASN A 67 7.85 -10.50 -6.41
C ASN A 67 6.52 -10.03 -7.02
N GLN A 68 6.11 -10.60 -8.16
CA GLN A 68 4.82 -10.30 -8.77
C GLN A 68 3.64 -10.62 -7.84
N LEU A 69 3.73 -11.71 -7.09
CA LEU A 69 2.71 -12.05 -6.10
C LEU A 69 2.72 -11.07 -4.92
N SER A 70 3.90 -10.62 -4.48
CA SER A 70 4.05 -9.62 -3.40
C SER A 70 3.38 -8.30 -3.78
N VAL A 71 3.61 -7.82 -5.01
CA VAL A 71 2.94 -6.62 -5.53
C VAL A 71 1.42 -6.71 -5.40
N ARG A 72 0.80 -7.86 -5.68
CA ARG A 72 -0.66 -8.03 -5.54
C ARG A 72 -1.12 -7.89 -4.09
N ILE A 73 -0.34 -8.35 -3.12
CA ILE A 73 -0.66 -8.23 -1.69
C ILE A 73 -0.55 -6.77 -1.25
N GLU A 74 0.50 -6.07 -1.66
CA GLU A 74 0.73 -4.66 -1.35
C GLU A 74 -0.38 -3.77 -1.92
N LEU A 75 -0.77 -3.99 -3.18
CA LEU A 75 -1.87 -3.25 -3.81
C LEU A 75 -3.23 -3.52 -3.16
N GLN A 76 -3.44 -4.71 -2.60
CA GLN A 76 -4.67 -4.98 -1.86
C GLN A 76 -4.68 -4.22 -0.52
N ALA A 77 -3.53 -4.10 0.15
CA ALA A 77 -3.41 -3.29 1.35
C ALA A 77 -3.66 -1.80 1.06
N ASP A 78 -3.19 -1.27 -0.09
CA ASP A 78 -3.54 0.07 -0.56
C ASP A 78 -5.05 0.24 -0.73
N CYS A 79 -5.72 -0.75 -1.33
CA CYS A 79 -7.17 -0.71 -1.48
C CYS A 79 -7.91 -0.77 -0.13
N PHE A 80 -7.45 -1.58 0.81
CA PHE A 80 -8.02 -1.62 2.16
C PHE A 80 -7.84 -0.27 2.89
N ALA A 81 -6.68 0.39 2.74
CA ALA A 81 -6.47 1.74 3.24
C ALA A 81 -7.45 2.74 2.60
N GLY A 82 -7.73 2.60 1.30
CA GLY A 82 -8.77 3.36 0.61
C GLY A 82 -10.16 3.14 1.20
N VAL A 83 -10.54 1.89 1.45
CA VAL A 83 -11.83 1.56 2.08
C VAL A 83 -11.93 2.18 3.48
N TRP A 84 -10.85 2.15 4.26
CA TRP A 84 -10.81 2.87 5.54
C TRP A 84 -11.04 4.38 5.34
N ALA A 85 -10.32 5.00 4.41
CA ALA A 85 -10.45 6.42 4.11
C ALA A 85 -11.87 6.81 3.66
N HIS A 86 -12.58 5.93 2.93
CA HIS A 86 -13.98 6.12 2.54
C HIS A 86 -14.88 6.33 3.77
N PHE A 87 -14.76 5.45 4.76
CA PHE A 87 -15.56 5.55 5.98
C PHE A 87 -15.09 6.70 6.89
N THR A 88 -13.80 7.03 6.88
CA THR A 88 -13.27 8.21 7.56
C THR A 88 -13.87 9.50 6.97
N GLN A 89 -14.06 9.57 5.64
CA GLN A 89 -14.75 10.68 4.98
C GLN A 89 -16.22 10.80 5.43
N GLN A 90 -16.94 9.68 5.47
CA GLN A 90 -18.35 9.66 5.89
C GLN A 90 -18.54 10.14 7.34
N LYS A 91 -17.52 9.97 8.18
CA LYS A 91 -17.50 10.47 9.57
C LYS A 91 -17.16 11.96 9.67
N GLY A 92 -16.86 12.63 8.55
CA GLY A 92 -16.46 14.05 8.54
C GLY A 92 -15.08 14.30 9.14
N ILE A 93 -14.21 13.29 9.18
CA ILE A 93 -12.86 13.40 9.74
C ILE A 93 -11.86 13.91 8.69
N LEU A 94 -12.13 13.69 7.39
CA LEU A 94 -11.23 14.15 6.32
C LEU A 94 -11.43 15.62 6.02
N GLU A 95 -10.31 16.33 5.90
CA GLU A 95 -10.24 17.68 5.40
C GLU A 95 -10.11 17.71 3.88
N GLN A 96 -10.35 18.88 3.29
CA GLN A 96 -10.14 19.08 1.85
C GLN A 96 -8.65 18.94 1.52
N GLY A 97 -8.30 18.06 0.59
CA GLY A 97 -6.90 17.82 0.20
C GLY A 97 -6.26 16.59 0.85
N ASP A 98 -6.90 15.98 1.86
CA ASP A 98 -6.35 14.82 2.57
C ASP A 98 -6.17 13.60 1.64
N ILE A 99 -7.20 13.31 0.82
CA ILE A 99 -7.14 12.19 -0.12
C ILE A 99 -6.11 12.42 -1.21
N GLU A 100 -6.01 13.65 -1.71
CA GLU A 100 -4.97 14.04 -2.66
C GLU A 100 -3.57 13.86 -2.06
N SER A 101 -3.42 14.17 -0.76
CA SER A 101 -2.17 13.97 -0.03
C SER A 101 -1.82 12.49 0.12
N ALA A 102 -2.79 11.62 0.44
CA ALA A 102 -2.59 10.17 0.48
C ALA A 102 -2.28 9.59 -0.91
N LEU A 103 -2.98 10.03 -1.97
CA LEU A 103 -2.69 9.62 -3.34
C LEU A 103 -1.30 10.08 -3.80
N ASN A 104 -0.85 11.27 -3.39
CA ASN A 104 0.51 11.71 -3.64
C ASN A 104 1.52 10.88 -2.85
N ALA A 105 1.24 10.55 -1.59
CA ALA A 105 2.09 9.63 -0.82
C ALA A 105 2.25 8.29 -1.53
N ALA A 106 1.15 7.64 -1.91
CA ALA A 106 1.14 6.38 -2.66
C ALA A 106 1.96 6.46 -3.95
N LYS A 107 1.89 7.59 -4.67
CA LYS A 107 2.71 7.84 -5.85
C LYS A 107 4.19 7.87 -5.52
N GLN A 108 4.59 8.59 -4.49
CA GLN A 108 6.02 8.83 -4.20
C GLN A 108 6.74 7.59 -3.68
N ILE A 109 6.00 6.65 -3.07
CA ILE A 109 6.51 5.40 -2.50
C ILE A 109 6.32 4.19 -3.42
N GLY A 110 5.96 4.41 -4.70
CA GLY A 110 5.97 3.36 -5.72
C GLY A 110 7.39 2.95 -6.09
N ASP A 111 7.60 1.67 -6.39
CA ASP A 111 8.95 1.11 -6.62
C ASP A 111 9.65 1.78 -7.81
N ASP A 112 8.91 2.13 -8.87
CA ASP A 112 9.43 2.86 -10.04
C ASP A 112 9.92 4.26 -9.68
N THR A 113 9.17 4.99 -8.84
CA THR A 113 9.59 6.32 -8.38
C THR A 113 10.80 6.23 -7.47
N LEU A 114 10.81 5.30 -6.52
CA LEU A 114 11.91 5.12 -5.57
C LEU A 114 13.19 4.68 -6.28
N GLN A 115 13.13 3.67 -7.15
CA GLN A 115 14.30 3.22 -7.91
C GLN A 115 14.83 4.33 -8.82
N LYS A 116 13.95 5.04 -9.54
CA LYS A 116 14.39 6.15 -10.39
C LYS A 116 15.09 7.25 -9.60
N LYS A 117 14.63 7.56 -8.38
CA LYS A 117 15.29 8.52 -7.48
C LYS A 117 16.62 8.01 -6.93
N MET A 118 16.73 6.73 -6.58
CA MET A 118 17.92 6.16 -5.95
C MET A 118 19.04 5.80 -6.92
N GLN A 119 18.71 5.25 -8.10
CA GLN A 119 19.69 4.70 -9.05
C GLN A 119 19.51 5.20 -10.50
N GLY A 120 18.47 5.99 -10.80
CA GLY A 120 18.28 6.63 -12.10
C GLY A 120 17.54 5.79 -13.16
N TYR A 121 17.33 4.50 -12.92
CA TYR A 121 16.62 3.59 -13.82
C TYR A 121 15.72 2.61 -13.04
N VAL A 122 14.80 1.97 -13.76
CA VAL A 122 13.78 1.08 -13.21
C VAL A 122 14.03 -0.37 -13.64
N VAL A 123 13.89 -1.30 -12.70
CA VAL A 123 13.98 -2.75 -12.90
C VAL A 123 12.66 -3.37 -12.45
N PRO A 124 11.69 -3.60 -13.36
CA PRO A 124 10.36 -4.08 -12.98
C PRO A 124 10.35 -5.45 -12.28
N GLU A 125 11.30 -6.33 -12.59
CA GLU A 125 11.37 -7.67 -12.00
C GLU A 125 11.71 -7.66 -10.50
N SER A 126 12.25 -6.56 -9.97
CA SER A 126 12.59 -6.42 -8.54
C SER A 126 11.52 -5.73 -7.70
N PHE A 127 10.38 -5.37 -8.30
CA PHE A 127 9.28 -4.72 -7.59
C PHE A 127 8.60 -5.66 -6.59
N ASN A 128 8.31 -5.13 -5.41
CA ASN A 128 7.60 -5.84 -4.35
C ASN A 128 6.40 -5.05 -3.80
N HIS A 129 6.35 -3.72 -3.97
CA HIS A 129 5.22 -2.85 -3.57
C HIS A 129 4.36 -2.37 -4.75
N GLY A 130 4.89 -2.48 -5.97
CA GLY A 130 4.20 -2.09 -7.19
C GLY A 130 4.50 -0.67 -7.65
N THR A 131 4.00 -0.31 -8.82
CA THR A 131 4.27 1.00 -9.40
C THR A 131 3.47 2.10 -8.72
N SER A 132 3.97 3.33 -8.78
CA SER A 132 3.28 4.54 -8.35
C SER A 132 1.85 4.60 -8.88
N GLN A 133 1.65 4.24 -10.15
CA GLN A 133 0.33 4.26 -10.78
C GLN A 133 -0.59 3.16 -10.22
N GLN A 134 -0.08 1.95 -10.01
CA GLN A 134 -0.85 0.85 -9.43
C GLN A 134 -1.29 1.19 -8.01
N ARG A 135 -0.37 1.69 -7.18
CA ARG A 135 -0.65 2.08 -5.78
C ARG A 135 -1.75 3.14 -5.70
N GLN A 136 -1.63 4.21 -6.49
CA GLN A 136 -2.68 5.24 -6.59
C GLN A 136 -4.02 4.67 -7.05
N THR A 137 -4.00 3.79 -8.05
CA THR A 137 -5.21 3.19 -8.62
C THR A 137 -5.97 2.36 -7.58
N TRP A 138 -5.26 1.52 -6.83
CA TRP A 138 -5.90 0.65 -5.84
C TRP A 138 -6.35 1.40 -4.59
N LEU A 139 -5.57 2.38 -4.12
CA LEU A 139 -6.00 3.31 -3.07
C LEU A 139 -7.29 4.04 -3.48
N ALA A 140 -7.31 4.64 -4.67
CA ALA A 140 -8.48 5.35 -5.19
C ALA A 140 -9.71 4.43 -5.38
N ARG A 141 -9.50 3.18 -5.81
CA ARG A 141 -10.58 2.19 -5.96
C ARG A 141 -11.25 1.87 -4.62
N GLY A 142 -10.45 1.60 -3.59
CA GLY A 142 -10.98 1.36 -2.24
C GLY A 142 -11.73 2.57 -1.71
N PHE A 143 -11.15 3.75 -1.87
CA PHE A 143 -11.76 5.02 -1.43
C PHE A 143 -13.09 5.31 -2.13
N LYS A 144 -13.17 5.10 -3.45
CA LYS A 144 -14.39 5.35 -4.22
C LYS A 144 -15.51 4.37 -3.85
N SER A 145 -15.19 3.08 -3.69
CA SER A 145 -16.19 2.03 -3.53
C SER A 145 -16.65 1.83 -2.09
N GLY A 146 -15.74 1.97 -1.12
CA GLY A 146 -15.96 1.55 0.26
C GLY A 146 -16.15 0.04 0.44
N LYS A 147 -15.84 -0.78 -0.57
CA LYS A 147 -16.13 -2.23 -0.59
C LYS A 147 -14.85 -3.07 -0.65
N LEU A 148 -14.72 -4.00 0.29
CA LEU A 148 -13.61 -4.97 0.28
C LEU A 148 -13.64 -5.92 -0.94
N SER A 149 -14.83 -6.20 -1.50
CA SER A 149 -14.98 -7.02 -2.71
C SER A 149 -14.27 -6.42 -3.93
N ASP A 150 -14.13 -5.10 -3.96
CA ASP A 150 -13.52 -4.38 -5.08
C ASP A 150 -11.98 -4.38 -4.95
N CYS A 151 -11.45 -4.85 -3.81
CA CYS A 151 -10.01 -4.97 -3.51
C CYS A 151 -9.41 -6.34 -3.89
N ASN A 152 -10.03 -7.04 -4.86
CA ASN A 152 -9.52 -8.32 -5.33
C ASN A 152 -8.40 -8.12 -6.36
N THR A 153 -7.15 -8.09 -5.87
CA THR A 153 -5.93 -8.02 -6.69
C THR A 153 -5.45 -9.40 -7.18
N MET A 154 -6.10 -10.48 -6.75
CA MET A 154 -5.67 -11.85 -7.05
C MET A 154 -6.28 -12.40 -8.34
N SER A 155 -7.38 -11.80 -8.80
CA SER A 155 -8.03 -12.17 -10.06
C SER A 155 -7.98 -11.00 -11.05
N GLY A 156 -7.18 -11.15 -12.11
CA GLY A 156 -7.14 -10.22 -13.23
C GLY A 156 -5.96 -9.24 -13.22
N PRO A 157 -5.98 -8.27 -14.17
CA PRO A 157 -4.96 -7.23 -14.28
C PRO A 157 -4.96 -6.30 -13.05
N ILE A 158 -3.77 -5.81 -12.69
CA ILE A 158 -3.52 -4.90 -11.56
C ILE A 158 -3.01 -3.54 -12.01
#